data_AF-A0A937YZU9-F1
#
_entry.id   AF-A0A937YZU9-F1
#
_cell.length_a   1.000
_cell.length_b   1.000
_cell.length_c   1.000
_cell.angle_alpha   90.00
_cell.angle_beta   90.00
_cell.angle_gamma   90.00
#
_symmetry.space_group_name_H-M   'P 1'
#
loop_
_entity.id
_entity.type
_entity.pdbx_description
1 polymer ?
#
loop_
_entity_poly.entity_id
_entity_poly.type
_entity_poly.pdbx_seq_one_letter_code
_entity_poly.pdbx_strand_id
1 'polypeptide(L)'
;MPVVNAYPEPEQARRMGVPLFVDSDADTNAQAIREVDLWCRERGLVRARESHLSTVSTPEGALLRRAICYRPSEAQISGAQQNWADMERRLRSMPETAPLTDSPLED
;
A
#
# COMPACT_ATOMS: atom_id res chain seq x y z
N MET A 1 -8.53 -4.03 12.24
CA MET A 1 -9.10 -5.37 12.52
C MET A 1 -9.92 -5.77 11.32
N PRO A 2 -9.88 -7.04 10.86
CA PRO A 2 -8.74 -7.94 10.87
C PRO A 2 -8.41 -8.42 9.45
N VAL A 3 -7.12 -8.49 9.15
CA VAL A 3 -6.66 -9.48 8.18
C VAL A 3 -7.14 -10.84 8.69
N VAL A 4 -7.95 -11.53 7.90
CA VAL A 4 -8.56 -12.81 8.29
C VAL A 4 -7.72 -14.00 7.86
N ASN A 5 -6.86 -13.82 6.87
CA ASN A 5 -5.99 -14.86 6.37
C ASN A 5 -4.71 -14.27 5.77
N ALA A 6 -3.59 -14.97 5.97
CA ALA A 6 -2.32 -14.66 5.34
C ALA A 6 -1.67 -15.98 4.92
N TYR A 7 -1.46 -16.18 3.62
CA TYR A 7 -0.92 -17.43 3.11
C TYR A 7 0.11 -17.22 1.99
N PRO A 8 1.18 -18.04 1.92
CA PRO A 8 1.57 -19.04 2.92
C PRO A 8 1.86 -18.38 4.29
N GLU A 9 2.06 -19.16 5.35
CA GLU A 9 2.34 -18.58 6.68
C GLU A 9 3.51 -17.58 6.62
N PRO A 10 3.50 -16.43 7.34
CA PRO A 10 4.51 -15.38 7.19
C PRO A 10 5.97 -15.86 7.30
N GLU A 11 6.26 -16.74 8.25
CA GLU A 11 7.61 -17.31 8.42
C GLU A 11 7.96 -18.32 7.32
N GLN A 12 6.97 -18.98 6.73
CA GLN A 12 7.19 -19.82 5.55
C GLN A 12 7.50 -18.97 4.31
N ALA A 13 6.70 -17.93 4.07
CA ALA A 13 6.94 -16.99 2.98
C ALA A 13 8.34 -16.37 3.07
N ARG A 14 8.74 -15.97 4.28
CA ARG A 14 10.08 -15.45 4.57
C ARG A 14 11.18 -16.44 4.21
N ARG A 15 11.06 -17.71 4.62
CA ARG A 15 12.06 -18.75 4.32
C ARG A 15 12.17 -19.04 2.83
N MET A 16 11.05 -18.99 2.11
CA MET A 16 11.00 -19.28 0.68
C MET A 16 11.32 -18.08 -0.21
N GLY A 17 11.34 -16.86 0.36
CA GLY A 17 11.53 -15.63 -0.41
C GLY A 17 10.36 -15.34 -1.36
N VAL A 18 9.15 -15.76 -1.00
CA VAL A 18 7.94 -15.58 -1.84
C VAL A 18 7.00 -14.53 -1.26
N PRO A 19 6.13 -13.92 -2.08
CA PRO A 19 5.07 -13.04 -1.60
C PRO A 19 4.05 -13.77 -0.71
N LEU A 20 3.34 -12.97 0.07
CA LEU A 20 2.18 -13.32 0.87
C LEU A 20 0.91 -12.83 0.18
N PHE A 21 -0.12 -13.66 0.18
CA PHE A 21 -1.48 -13.20 -0.06
C PHE A 21 -2.13 -12.91 1.27
N VAL A 22 -2.68 -11.72 1.42
CA VAL A 22 -3.29 -11.23 2.65
C VAL A 22 -4.72 -10.86 2.35
N ASP A 23 -5.66 -11.52 3.03
CA ASP A 23 -7.09 -11.34 2.83
C ASP A 23 -7.68 -10.51 3.99
N SER A 24 -8.51 -9.53 3.64
CA SER A 24 -9.34 -8.75 4.57
C SER A 24 -10.81 -8.96 4.22
N ASP A 25 -11.66 -9.09 5.24
CA ASP A 25 -13.12 -9.18 5.12
C ASP A 25 -13.80 -7.80 5.15
N ALA A 26 -13.03 -6.71 5.17
CA ALA A 26 -13.56 -5.36 5.22
C ALA A 26 -14.49 -5.06 4.05
N ASP A 27 -15.60 -4.34 4.30
CA ASP A 27 -16.67 -4.06 3.34
C ASP A 27 -16.25 -3.23 2.12
N THR A 28 -15.16 -2.46 2.21
CA THR A 28 -14.70 -1.56 1.14
C THR A 28 -13.23 -1.78 0.80
N ASN A 29 -12.87 -1.54 -0.47
CA ASN A 29 -11.47 -1.63 -0.93
C ASN A 29 -10.55 -0.69 -0.15
N ALA A 30 -11.01 0.54 0.12
CA ALA A 30 -10.22 1.52 0.87
C ALA A 30 -9.97 1.07 2.32
N GLN A 31 -10.94 0.42 2.95
CA GLN A 31 -10.76 -0.12 4.30
C GLN A 31 -9.83 -1.33 4.29
N ALA A 32 -10.03 -2.28 3.37
CA ALA A 32 -9.16 -3.45 3.24
C ALA A 32 -7.69 -3.05 3.01
N ILE A 33 -7.45 -2.04 2.16
CA ILE A 33 -6.11 -1.46 1.95
C ILE A 33 -5.52 -0.97 3.27
N ARG A 34 -6.26 -0.17 4.04
CA ARG A 34 -5.77 0.36 5.33
C ARG A 34 -5.45 -0.76 6.32
N GLU A 35 -6.30 -1.78 6.40
CA GLU A 35 -6.09 -2.92 7.29
C GLU A 35 -4.85 -3.73 6.91
N VAL A 36 -4.67 -4.02 5.62
CA VAL A 36 -3.49 -4.74 5.13
C VAL A 36 -2.22 -3.92 5.33
N ASP A 37 -2.26 -2.60 5.08
CA ASP A 37 -1.09 -1.74 5.25
C ASP A 37 -0.67 -1.65 6.73
N LEU A 38 -1.64 -1.56 7.66
CA LEU A 38 -1.38 -1.62 9.10
C LEU A 38 -0.79 -2.97 9.51
N TRP A 39 -1.37 -4.07 9.03
CA TRP A 39 -0.89 -5.42 9.31
C TRP A 39 0.54 -5.65 8.79
N CYS A 40 0.84 -5.14 7.59
CA CYS A 40 2.17 -5.18 6.98
C CYS A 40 3.21 -4.42 7.80
N ARG A 41 2.86 -3.22 8.29
CA ARG A 41 3.76 -2.35 9.05
C ARG A 41 4.36 -3.04 10.28
N GLU A 42 3.54 -3.76 11.03
CA GLU A 42 3.98 -4.50 12.23
C GLU A 42 4.95 -5.65 11.91
N ARG A 43 5.01 -6.08 10.65
CA ARG A 43 5.73 -7.28 10.19
C ARG A 43 6.91 -6.97 9.25
N GLY A 44 7.19 -5.69 9.01
CA GLY A 44 8.23 -5.26 8.08
C GLY A 44 7.94 -5.69 6.63
N LEU A 45 6.66 -5.77 6.27
CA LEU A 45 6.19 -6.07 4.93
C LEU A 45 5.69 -4.79 4.27
N VAL A 46 5.55 -4.83 2.95
CA VAL A 46 4.87 -3.82 2.16
C VAL A 46 3.87 -4.49 1.25
N ARG A 47 2.74 -3.84 1.02
CA ARG A 47 1.78 -4.24 0.00
C ARG A 47 2.28 -3.83 -1.39
N ALA A 48 1.99 -4.63 -2.40
CA ALA A 48 2.11 -4.23 -3.79
C ALA A 48 1.23 -2.99 -4.03
N ARG A 49 1.65 -2.09 -4.93
CA ARG A 49 0.95 -0.82 -5.20
C ARG A 49 -0.33 -1.03 -6.04
N GLU A 50 -1.18 -1.93 -5.59
CA GLU A 50 -2.48 -2.23 -6.16
C GLU A 50 -3.44 -1.08 -5.83
N SER A 51 -4.02 -0.45 -6.85
CA SER A 51 -5.08 0.55 -6.71
C SER A 51 -6.41 -0.09 -6.32
N HIS A 52 -6.59 -1.38 -6.64
CA HIS A 52 -7.74 -2.19 -6.30
C HIS A 52 -7.29 -3.59 -5.91
N LEU A 53 -7.77 -4.09 -4.77
CA LEU A 53 -7.48 -5.44 -4.29
C LEU A 53 -8.32 -6.47 -5.06
N SER A 54 -7.76 -7.65 -5.28
CA SER A 54 -8.52 -8.74 -5.91
C SER A 54 -9.65 -9.18 -4.99
N THR A 55 -10.82 -9.50 -5.52
CA THR A 55 -11.92 -10.09 -4.73
C THR A 55 -11.93 -11.60 -4.90
N VAL A 56 -12.05 -12.32 -3.79
CA VAL A 56 -12.04 -13.79 -3.76
C VAL A 56 -13.20 -14.29 -2.91
N SER A 57 -13.87 -15.35 -3.35
CA SER A 57 -14.97 -15.98 -2.61
C SER A 57 -14.45 -17.17 -1.80
N THR A 58 -14.85 -17.29 -0.54
CA THR A 58 -14.62 -18.52 0.24
C THR A 58 -15.62 -19.61 -0.19
N PRO A 59 -15.37 -20.90 0.10
CA PRO A 59 -16.33 -21.98 -0.14
C PRO A 59 -17.70 -21.76 0.51
N GLU A 60 -17.74 -21.00 1.61
CA GLU A 60 -18.94 -20.64 2.36
C GLU A 60 -19.67 -19.42 1.78
N GLY A 61 -19.13 -18.83 0.70
CA GLY A 61 -19.74 -17.70 -0.01
C GLY A 61 -19.36 -16.30 0.49
N ALA A 62 -18.43 -16.19 1.45
CA ALA A 62 -17.94 -14.89 1.91
C ALA A 62 -17.02 -14.24 0.86
N LEU A 63 -17.09 -12.92 0.71
CA LEU A 63 -16.22 -12.17 -0.19
C LEU A 63 -15.07 -11.53 0.59
N LEU A 64 -13.85 -11.85 0.21
CA LEU A 64 -12.63 -11.29 0.79
C LEU A 64 -11.90 -10.43 -0.23
N ARG A 65 -11.16 -9.44 0.25
CA ARG A 65 -10.28 -8.57 -0.53
C ARG A 65 -8.83 -8.99 -0.29
N ARG A 66 -8.20 -9.47 -1.36
CA ARG A 66 -6.87 -10.05 -1.37
C ARG A 66 -5.84 -9.05 -1.88
N ALA A 67 -4.81 -8.86 -1.08
CA ALA A 67 -3.63 -8.08 -1.39
C ALA A 67 -2.40 -8.97 -1.55
N ILE A 68 -1.44 -8.51 -2.35
CA ILE A 68 -0.12 -9.13 -2.44
C ILE A 68 0.85 -8.34 -1.56
N CYS A 69 1.46 -9.01 -0.58
CA CYS A 69 2.38 -8.41 0.37
C CYS A 69 3.75 -9.08 0.25
N TYR A 70 4.83 -8.32 0.41
CA TYR A 70 6.18 -8.86 0.28
C TYR A 70 7.13 -8.14 1.22
N ARG A 71 8.27 -8.78 1.50
CA ARG A 71 9.37 -8.12 2.19
C ARG A 71 10.20 -7.36 1.15
N PRO A 72 10.35 -6.04 1.27
CA PRO A 72 11.16 -5.29 0.31
C PRO A 72 12.63 -5.71 0.44
N SER A 73 13.32 -5.81 -0.69
CA SER A 73 14.76 -6.03 -0.71
C SER A 73 15.52 -4.77 -0.27
N GLU A 74 16.77 -4.91 0.15
CA GLU A 74 17.62 -3.76 0.49
C GLU A 74 17.74 -2.75 -0.65
N ALA A 75 17.78 -3.24 -1.89
CA ALA A 75 17.80 -2.40 -3.09
C ALA A 75 16.49 -1.60 -3.24
N GLN A 76 15.33 -2.22 -2.98
CA GLN A 76 14.04 -1.52 -3.00
C GLN A 76 13.93 -0.48 -1.89
N ILE A 77 14.43 -0.78 -0.69
CA ILE A 77 14.45 0.16 0.43
C ILE A 77 15.35 1.36 0.09
N SER A 78 16.58 1.09 -0.36
CA SER A 78 17.56 2.12 -0.71
C SER A 78 17.04 3.01 -1.86
N GLY A 79 16.45 2.41 -2.89
CA GLY A 79 15.83 3.14 -3.99
C GLY A 79 14.66 4.01 -3.54
N ALA A 80 13.83 3.53 -2.60
CA ALA A 80 12.73 4.33 -2.03
C ALA A 80 13.25 5.54 -1.25
N GLN A 81 14.31 5.38 -0.47
CA GLN A 81 14.95 6.47 0.28
C GLN A 81 15.54 7.53 -0.64
N GLN A 82 16.23 7.12 -1.72
CA GLN A 82 16.78 8.03 -2.72
C GLN A 82 15.68 8.81 -3.44
N ASN A 83 14.63 8.12 -3.88
CA ASN A 83 13.48 8.77 -4.53
C ASN A 83 12.81 9.81 -3.62
N TRP A 84 12.71 9.52 -2.32
CA TRP A 84 12.18 10.48 -1.34
C TRP A 84 13.09 11.70 -1.19
N ALA A 85 14.40 11.50 -1.05
CA ALA A 85 15.37 12.61 -0.95
C ALA A 85 15.37 13.49 -2.21
N ASP A 86 15.25 12.90 -3.39
CA ASP A 86 15.17 13.63 -4.65
C ASP A 86 13.84 14.39 -4.79
N MET A 87 12.72 13.79 -4.35
CA MET A 87 11.42 14.47 -4.29
C MET A 87 11.48 15.68 -3.35
N GLU A 88 12.05 15.52 -2.16
CA GLU A 88 12.21 16.61 -1.19
C GLU A 88 13.07 17.74 -1.76
N ARG A 89 14.17 17.40 -2.45
CA ARG A 89 15.00 18.40 -3.14
C ARG A 89 14.21 19.15 -4.21
N ARG A 90 13.41 18.45 -5.01
CA ARG A 90 12.54 19.05 -6.03
C ARG A 90 11.53 19.99 -5.40
N LEU A 91 10.79 19.56 -4.39
CA LEU A 91 9.78 20.37 -3.71
C LEU A 91 10.37 21.66 -3.14
N ARG A 92 11.56 21.60 -2.52
CA ARG A 92 12.26 22.79 -2.01
C ARG A 92 12.74 23.74 -3.10
N SER A 93 13.00 23.23 -4.30
CA SER A 93 13.42 24.02 -5.46
C SER A 93 12.25 24.54 -6.31
N MET A 94 11.01 24.12 -6.01
CA MET A 94 9.85 24.61 -6.74
C MET A 94 9.59 26.07 -6.36
N PRO A 95 9.35 26.96 -7.34
CA PRO A 95 8.91 28.31 -7.04
C PRO A 95 7.60 28.23 -6.26
N GLU A 96 7.47 29.09 -5.25
CA GLU A 96 6.20 29.24 -4.52
C GLU A 96 5.09 29.47 -5.54
N THR A 97 4.05 28.65 -5.47
CA THR A 97 2.89 28.81 -6.34
C THR A 97 2.28 30.15 -5.97
N ALA A 98 2.31 31.11 -6.90
CA ALA A 98 1.68 32.40 -6.67
C ALA A 98 0.24 32.17 -6.21
N PRO A 99 -0.23 32.85 -5.15
CA PRO A 99 -1.62 32.73 -4.74
C PRO A 99 -2.49 33.04 -5.95
N LEU A 100 -3.53 32.23 -6.17
CA LEU A 100 -4.60 32.54 -7.11
C LEU A 100 -5.20 33.87 -6.64
N THR A 101 -4.70 34.98 -7.18
CA THR A 101 -5.35 36.27 -7.04
C THR A 101 -6.67 36.15 -7.77
N ASP A 102 -7.77 36.40 -7.06
CA ASP A 102 -9.10 36.53 -7.65
C ASP A 102 -9.01 37.50 -8.84
N SER A 103 -8.96 36.95 -10.05
CA SER A 103 -9.30 37.74 -11.23
C SER A 103 -10.76 38.13 -11.04
N PRO A 104 -11.10 39.42 -10.95
CA PRO A 104 -12.50 39.81 -10.97
C PRO A 104 -13.10 39.23 -12.25
N LEU A 105 -14.21 38.52 -12.11
CA LEU A 105 -15.09 38.26 -13.24
C LEU A 105 -15.49 39.65 -13.75
N GLU A 106 -14.94 40.06 -14.90
CA GLU A 106 -15.44 41.25 -15.59
C GLU A 106 -16.86 40.93 -16.07
N ASP A 107 -17.82 41.74 -15.61
CA ASP A 107 -19.25 41.72 -15.99
C ASP A 107 -19.46 42.06 -17.49
#